data_AF-A0A7V8SX30-F1
#
_entry.id   AF-A0A7V8SX30-F1
#
_cell.length_a   1.000
_cell.length_b   1.000
_cell.length_c   1.000
_cell.angle_alpha   90.00
_cell.angle_beta   90.00
_cell.angle_gamma   90.00
#
_symmetry.space_group_name_H-M   'P 1'
#
loop_
_entity.id
_entity.type
_entity.pdbx_description
1 polymer ?
#
loop_
_entity_poly.entity_id
_entity_poly.type
_entity_poly.pdbx_seq_one_letter_code
_entity_poly.pdbx_strand_id
1 'polypeptide(L)'
;LPDRGFQVLETVPHPTPTREFENVVLKIKAQNPDLVIPANYYNEYVLLARTMQQQRVRPKGIYSVLGGAASSYKFVKEFPEAAQYIMDCNHWFDPKNPKAMDLKKRVEDKGQFYTYEVYMNYSCILLLADAIERAGSTDRAKITDALASSTFSDHLMPYGPTKFIDGQNQGAAPVNTQVLANDIQVILPAQFASARPVFPIPPA
;
A
#
# COMPACT_ATOMS: atom_id res chain seq x y z
N LEU A 1 14.54 -3.81 -12.77
CA LEU A 1 15.37 -2.78 -12.11
C LEU A 1 16.63 -2.44 -12.95
N PRO A 2 17.46 -3.41 -13.37
CA PRO A 2 18.62 -3.14 -14.24
C PRO A 2 18.28 -2.38 -15.54
N ASP A 3 17.21 -2.77 -16.25
CA ASP A 3 16.78 -2.09 -17.49
C ASP A 3 16.34 -0.63 -17.28
N ARG A 4 16.17 -0.20 -16.02
CA ARG A 4 15.84 1.17 -15.63
C ARG A 4 17.06 1.91 -15.03
N GLY A 5 18.26 1.35 -15.17
CA GLY A 5 19.51 1.95 -14.71
C GLY A 5 19.85 1.69 -13.24
N PHE A 6 19.10 0.83 -12.53
CA PHE A 6 19.40 0.49 -11.13
C PHE A 6 20.38 -0.68 -11.04
N GLN A 7 21.41 -0.52 -10.23
CA GLN A 7 22.26 -1.63 -9.81
C GLN A 7 21.66 -2.31 -8.57
N VAL A 8 21.46 -3.63 -8.63
CA VAL A 8 21.06 -4.42 -7.45
C VAL A 8 22.35 -4.79 -6.69
N LEU A 9 22.54 -4.22 -5.50
CA LEU A 9 23.74 -4.49 -4.69
C LEU A 9 23.66 -5.85 -3.99
N GLU A 10 22.51 -6.17 -3.39
CA GLU A 10 22.25 -7.47 -2.75
C GLU A 10 20.74 -7.72 -2.70
N THR A 11 20.34 -8.99 -2.67
CA THR A 11 18.99 -9.43 -2.27
C THR A 11 19.15 -10.23 -0.98
N VAL A 12 18.55 -9.74 0.12
CA VAL A 12 18.74 -10.33 1.45
C VAL A 12 17.47 -11.07 1.87
N PRO A 13 17.45 -12.42 1.85
CA PRO A 13 16.32 -13.18 2.38
C PRO A 13 16.36 -13.20 3.92
N HIS A 14 15.19 -13.33 4.54
CA HIS A 14 15.05 -13.60 5.97
C HIS A 14 13.90 -14.59 6.21
N PRO A 15 13.90 -15.35 7.32
CA PRO A 15 12.78 -16.22 7.67
C PRO A 15 11.56 -15.38 8.09
N THR A 16 10.36 -15.96 7.92
CA THR A 16 9.10 -15.42 8.42
C THR A 16 8.47 -16.46 9.35
N PRO A 17 8.46 -16.24 10.67
CA PRO A 17 8.88 -15.01 11.36
C PRO A 17 10.41 -14.87 11.51
N THR A 18 10.89 -13.63 11.64
CA THR A 18 12.24 -13.32 12.17
C THR A 18 12.12 -12.46 13.43
N ARG A 19 13.14 -12.52 14.29
CA ARG A 19 13.21 -11.78 15.56
C ARG A 19 14.27 -10.69 15.59
N GLU A 20 15.15 -10.68 14.60
CA GLU A 20 16.27 -9.75 14.53
C GLU A 20 16.54 -9.32 13.08
N PHE A 21 17.02 -8.09 12.91
CA PHE A 21 17.45 -7.51 11.64
C PHE A 21 18.82 -6.83 11.74
N GLU A 22 19.50 -6.97 12.87
CA GLU A 22 20.74 -6.27 13.23
C GLU A 22 21.81 -6.51 12.17
N ASN A 23 22.02 -7.78 11.80
CA ASN A 23 22.99 -8.16 10.77
C ASN A 23 22.59 -7.65 9.38
N VAL A 24 21.29 -7.63 9.06
CA VAL A 24 20.78 -7.09 7.79
C VAL A 24 21.01 -5.58 7.72
N VAL A 25 20.70 -4.86 8.79
CA VAL A 25 20.90 -3.40 8.86
C VAL A 25 22.38 -3.04 8.85
N LEU A 26 23.26 -3.84 9.47
CA LEU A 26 24.71 -3.68 9.36
C LEU A 26 25.20 -3.86 7.92
N LYS A 27 24.67 -4.83 7.18
CA LYS A 27 24.96 -4.99 5.74
C LYS A 27 24.49 -3.80 4.92
N ILE A 28 23.26 -3.33 5.13
CA ILE A 28 22.72 -2.13 4.48
C ILE A 28 23.66 -0.94 4.74
N LYS A 29 24.09 -0.75 5.99
CA LYS A 29 25.04 0.32 6.36
C LYS A 29 26.37 0.19 5.63
N ALA A 30 26.93 -1.01 5.55
CA ALA A 30 28.22 -1.25 4.89
C ALA A 30 28.17 -1.05 3.37
N GLN A 31 27.05 -1.40 2.73
CA GLN A 31 26.83 -1.21 1.31
C GLN A 31 26.47 0.22 0.92
N ASN A 32 25.91 0.98 1.87
CA ASN A 32 25.48 2.36 1.68
C ASN A 32 24.60 2.54 0.42
N PRO A 33 23.48 1.79 0.28
CA PRO A 33 22.62 1.87 -0.89
C PRO A 33 21.87 3.20 -0.95
N ASP A 34 21.54 3.63 -2.17
CA ASP A 34 20.61 4.76 -2.37
C ASP A 34 19.18 4.41 -1.94
N LEU A 35 18.74 3.18 -2.19
CA LEU A 35 17.40 2.70 -1.89
C LEU A 35 17.43 1.38 -1.14
N VAL A 36 16.53 1.23 -0.17
CA VAL A 36 16.16 -0.05 0.41
C VAL A 36 14.73 -0.38 -0.02
N ILE A 37 14.49 -1.60 -0.48
CA ILE A 37 13.18 -2.07 -0.97
C ILE A 37 12.72 -3.26 -0.09
N PRO A 38 12.10 -3.01 1.07
CA PRO A 38 11.59 -4.08 1.92
C PRO A 38 10.38 -4.77 1.30
N ALA A 39 10.33 -6.09 1.40
CA ALA A 39 9.19 -6.93 1.00
C ALA A 39 8.71 -7.75 2.21
N ASN A 40 8.51 -7.07 3.35
CA ASN A 40 8.24 -7.69 4.64
C ASN A 40 6.74 -7.64 4.98
N TYR A 41 6.24 -8.66 5.68
CA TYR A 41 4.97 -8.57 6.41
C TYR A 41 5.09 -7.61 7.59
N TYR A 42 3.95 -7.22 8.18
CA TYR A 42 3.88 -6.14 9.17
C TYR A 42 4.94 -6.24 10.27
N ASN A 43 5.05 -7.40 10.96
CA ASN A 43 5.94 -7.55 12.11
C ASN A 43 7.41 -7.35 11.71
N GLU A 44 7.85 -8.01 10.65
CA GLU A 44 9.21 -7.91 10.14
C GLU A 44 9.50 -6.53 9.55
N TYR A 45 8.50 -5.87 8.98
CA TYR A 45 8.64 -4.51 8.48
C TYR A 45 8.87 -3.53 9.63
N VAL A 46 8.02 -3.57 10.66
CA VAL A 46 8.17 -2.74 11.86
C VAL A 46 9.54 -2.97 12.50
N LEU A 47 9.94 -4.24 12.63
CA LEU A 47 11.24 -4.58 13.20
C LEU A 47 12.39 -3.98 12.36
N LEU A 48 12.42 -4.21 11.05
CA LEU A 48 13.45 -3.66 10.16
C LEU A 48 13.53 -2.13 10.24
N ALA A 49 12.39 -1.43 10.11
CA ALA A 49 12.34 0.02 10.13
C ALA A 49 12.85 0.59 11.46
N ARG A 50 12.46 -0.02 12.59
CA ARG A 50 12.95 0.38 13.92
C ARG A 50 14.44 0.08 14.11
N THR A 51 14.93 -1.06 13.64
CA THR A 51 16.36 -1.39 13.71
C THR A 51 17.19 -0.41 12.86
N MET A 52 16.72 -0.04 11.66
CA MET A 52 17.35 1.01 10.83
C MET A 52 17.38 2.36 11.55
N GLN A 53 16.27 2.78 12.15
CA GLN A 53 16.18 4.01 12.94
C GLN A 53 17.18 3.99 14.11
N GLN A 54 17.18 2.92 14.92
CA GLN A 54 18.07 2.75 16.08
C GLN A 54 19.55 2.78 15.70
N GLN A 55 19.92 2.13 14.59
CA GLN A 55 21.29 2.09 14.08
C GLN A 55 21.65 3.32 13.22
N ARG A 56 20.72 4.28 13.07
CA ARG A 56 20.88 5.51 12.28
C ARG A 56 21.26 5.23 10.81
N VAL A 57 20.70 4.17 10.23
CA VAL A 57 20.88 3.82 8.82
C VAL A 57 19.79 4.49 8.00
N ARG A 58 20.16 5.52 7.23
CA ARG A 58 19.24 6.36 6.46
C ARG A 58 19.66 6.39 4.98
N PRO A 59 19.13 5.50 4.12
CA PRO A 59 19.34 5.59 2.67
C PRO A 59 18.66 6.85 2.10
N LYS A 60 18.88 7.16 0.81
CA LYS A 60 18.15 8.27 0.15
C LYS A 60 16.64 8.01 0.10
N GLY A 61 16.21 6.76 0.13
CA GLY A 61 14.80 6.39 0.27
C GLY A 61 14.59 4.95 0.70
N ILE A 62 13.41 4.70 1.28
CA ILE A 62 12.86 3.36 1.48
C ILE A 62 11.63 3.30 0.57
N TYR A 63 11.65 2.38 -0.39
CA TYR A 63 10.58 2.22 -1.38
C TYR A 63 10.06 0.79 -1.32
N SER A 64 8.90 0.62 -0.70
CA SER A 64 8.26 -0.68 -0.53
C SER A 64 7.34 -1.02 -1.69
N VAL A 65 7.10 -2.31 -1.86
CA VAL A 65 6.12 -2.83 -2.81
C VAL A 65 5.21 -3.76 -2.04
N LEU A 66 3.97 -3.34 -1.82
CA LEU A 66 3.00 -4.04 -0.98
C LEU A 66 3.57 -4.32 0.43
N GLY A 67 4.33 -3.37 0.97
CA GLY A 67 5.02 -3.54 2.24
C GLY A 67 4.06 -3.54 3.43
N GLY A 68 4.11 -4.59 4.27
CA GLY A 68 3.09 -4.84 5.29
C GLY A 68 2.87 -3.71 6.31
N ALA A 69 3.88 -2.90 6.60
CA ALA A 69 3.72 -1.72 7.47
C ALA A 69 3.87 -0.37 6.73
N ALA A 70 4.34 -0.36 5.48
CA ALA A 70 4.71 0.84 4.75
C ALA A 70 3.52 1.81 4.53
N SER A 71 2.32 1.25 4.34
CA SER A 71 1.05 1.99 4.29
C SER A 71 0.09 1.62 5.44
N SER A 72 0.62 1.40 6.65
CA SER A 72 -0.19 1.10 7.83
C SER A 72 -0.35 2.30 8.76
N TYR A 73 -1.59 2.78 8.94
CA TYR A 73 -1.90 3.83 9.91
C TYR A 73 -1.50 3.45 11.35
N LYS A 74 -1.54 2.15 11.68
CA LYS A 74 -1.08 1.65 12.97
C LYS A 74 0.43 1.89 13.14
N PHE A 75 1.22 1.52 12.14
CA PHE A 75 2.67 1.71 12.17
C PHE A 75 3.04 3.19 12.27
N VAL A 76 2.39 4.04 11.47
CA VAL A 76 2.61 5.50 11.51
C VAL A 76 2.28 6.08 12.89
N LYS A 77 1.20 5.62 13.53
CA LYS A 77 0.80 6.07 14.87
C LYS A 77 1.77 5.59 15.96
N GLU A 78 2.21 4.33 15.90
CA GLU A 78 3.04 3.72 16.94
C GLU A 78 4.53 4.11 16.82
N PHE A 79 5.03 4.29 15.60
CA PHE A 79 6.45 4.54 15.31
C PHE A 79 6.63 5.65 14.26
N PRO A 80 6.15 6.88 14.53
CA PRO A 80 6.13 7.96 13.54
C PRO A 80 7.51 8.27 12.94
N GLU A 81 8.54 8.30 13.77
CA GLU A 81 9.92 8.55 13.32
C GLU A 81 10.48 7.45 12.41
N ALA A 82 10.15 6.18 12.67
CA ALA A 82 10.58 5.07 11.83
C ALA A 82 9.77 5.01 10.52
N ALA A 83 8.53 5.51 10.54
CA ALA A 83 7.64 5.52 9.39
C ALA A 83 7.89 6.70 8.43
N GLN A 84 8.36 7.82 8.95
CA GLN A 84 8.51 9.08 8.22
C GLN A 84 9.30 8.92 6.91
N TYR A 85 8.74 9.44 5.82
CA TYR A 85 9.23 9.39 4.43
C TYR A 85 9.23 8.04 3.73
N ILE A 86 8.83 6.94 4.38
CA ILE A 86 8.69 5.65 3.70
C ILE A 86 7.69 5.76 2.55
N MET A 87 8.09 5.28 1.37
CA MET A 87 7.23 5.15 0.20
C MET A 87 6.72 3.71 0.07
N ASP A 88 5.54 3.52 -0.52
CA ASP A 88 5.00 2.20 -0.86
C ASP A 88 4.22 2.25 -2.18
N CYS A 89 4.35 1.21 -3.00
CA CYS A 89 3.44 0.93 -4.10
C CYS A 89 2.37 -0.05 -3.62
N ASN A 90 1.12 0.40 -3.51
CA ASN A 90 0.03 -0.39 -2.93
C ASN A 90 -1.34 -0.05 -3.52
N HIS A 91 -2.34 -0.89 -3.27
CA HIS A 91 -3.72 -0.47 -3.51
C HIS A 91 -4.18 0.41 -2.35
N TRP A 92 -4.80 1.53 -2.68
CA TRP A 92 -5.23 2.54 -1.72
C TRP A 92 -6.58 3.09 -2.14
N PHE A 93 -7.38 3.59 -1.22
CA PHE A 93 -8.59 4.34 -1.59
C PHE A 93 -8.23 5.64 -2.31
N ASP A 94 -9.14 6.17 -3.12
CA ASP A 94 -8.96 7.50 -3.73
C ASP A 94 -9.24 8.58 -2.67
N PRO A 95 -8.23 9.38 -2.24
CA PRO A 95 -8.43 10.42 -1.24
C PRO A 95 -9.33 11.58 -1.74
N LYS A 96 -9.62 11.64 -3.04
CA LYS A 96 -10.54 12.62 -3.63
C LYS A 96 -11.97 12.11 -3.75
N ASN A 97 -12.21 10.82 -3.50
CA ASN A 97 -13.55 10.23 -3.55
C ASN A 97 -14.28 10.51 -2.22
N PRO A 98 -15.38 11.29 -2.22
CA PRO A 98 -16.11 11.60 -0.99
C PRO A 98 -16.65 10.35 -0.29
N LYS A 99 -17.06 9.30 -1.03
CA LYS A 99 -17.52 8.03 -0.45
C LYS A 99 -16.41 7.32 0.32
N ALA A 100 -15.16 7.43 -0.15
CA ALA A 100 -14.01 6.86 0.52
C ALA A 100 -13.70 7.61 1.83
N MET A 101 -13.82 8.93 1.81
CA MET A 101 -13.62 9.78 3.00
C MET A 101 -14.74 9.59 4.04
N ASP A 102 -15.99 9.44 3.60
CA ASP A 102 -17.11 9.13 4.48
C ASP A 102 -16.95 7.75 5.14
N LEU A 103 -16.50 6.73 4.38
CA LEU A 103 -16.20 5.43 4.97
C LEU A 103 -15.05 5.52 5.97
N LYS A 104 -13.95 6.22 5.62
CA LYS A 104 -12.82 6.45 6.53
C LYS A 104 -13.30 7.04 7.85
N LYS A 105 -14.09 8.12 7.79
CA LYS A 105 -14.66 8.77 8.97
C LYS A 105 -15.49 7.80 9.82
N ARG A 106 -16.40 7.02 9.22
CA ARG A 106 -17.23 6.05 9.96
C ARG A 106 -16.41 4.96 10.67
N VAL A 107 -15.26 4.58 10.10
CA VAL A 107 -14.37 3.59 10.69
C VAL A 107 -13.59 4.20 11.85
N GLU A 108 -13.08 5.41 11.66
CA GLU A 108 -12.31 6.14 12.68
C GLU A 108 -13.16 6.60 13.87
N ASP A 109 -14.43 6.97 13.63
CA ASP A 109 -15.41 7.29 14.68
C ASP A 109 -15.69 6.07 15.59
N LYS A 110 -15.38 4.85 15.14
CA LYS A 110 -15.43 3.61 15.95
C LYS A 110 -14.11 3.30 16.66
N GLY A 111 -13.12 4.19 16.58
CA GLY A 111 -11.78 3.99 17.13
C GLY A 111 -10.93 2.94 16.36
N GLN A 112 -11.32 2.60 15.13
CA GLN A 112 -10.60 1.64 14.29
C GLN A 112 -9.74 2.35 13.24
N PHE A 113 -8.68 1.69 12.78
CA PHE A 113 -7.91 2.18 11.64
C PHE A 113 -8.65 1.88 10.33
N TYR A 114 -8.58 2.82 9.38
CA TYR A 114 -9.07 2.60 8.03
C TYR A 114 -8.05 1.81 7.21
N THR A 115 -8.06 0.49 7.38
CA THR A 115 -7.03 -0.40 6.82
C THR A 115 -7.32 -0.81 5.37
N TYR A 116 -6.31 -1.38 4.72
CA TYR A 116 -6.39 -1.99 3.40
C TYR A 116 -7.60 -2.89 3.22
N GLU A 117 -7.82 -3.77 4.17
CA GLU A 117 -8.90 -4.75 4.16
C GLU A 117 -10.26 -4.06 4.16
N VAL A 118 -10.40 -2.91 4.83
CA VAL A 118 -11.69 -2.22 4.93
C VAL A 118 -12.10 -1.63 3.59
N TYR A 119 -11.27 -0.77 2.98
CA TYR A 119 -11.66 -0.13 1.71
C TYR A 119 -11.66 -1.11 0.55
N MET A 120 -10.85 -2.17 0.60
CA MET A 120 -10.88 -3.20 -0.43
C MET A 120 -12.13 -4.08 -0.34
N ASN A 121 -12.42 -4.63 0.84
CA ASN A 121 -13.61 -5.45 1.00
C ASN A 121 -14.88 -4.64 0.76
N TYR A 122 -14.93 -3.36 1.15
CA TYR A 122 -16.07 -2.50 0.84
C TYR A 122 -16.28 -2.38 -0.67
N SER A 123 -15.22 -2.11 -1.43
CA SER A 123 -15.30 -2.04 -2.90
C SER A 123 -15.69 -3.38 -3.54
N CYS A 124 -15.22 -4.51 -3.01
CA CYS A 124 -15.63 -5.84 -3.47
C CYS A 124 -17.11 -6.13 -3.20
N ILE A 125 -17.64 -5.71 -2.06
CA ILE A 125 -19.06 -5.87 -1.74
C ILE A 125 -19.93 -4.98 -2.63
N LEU A 126 -19.51 -3.75 -2.94
CA LEU A 126 -20.22 -2.89 -3.90
C LEU A 126 -20.29 -3.54 -5.29
N LEU A 127 -19.18 -4.10 -5.77
CA LEU A 127 -19.14 -4.86 -7.04
C LEU A 127 -20.09 -6.06 -7.01
N LEU A 128 -20.12 -6.82 -5.90
CA LEU A 128 -21.01 -7.97 -5.77
C LEU A 128 -22.48 -7.55 -5.77
N ALA A 129 -22.82 -6.46 -5.09
CA ALA A 129 -24.16 -5.90 -5.08
C ALA A 129 -24.60 -5.49 -6.50
N ASP A 130 -23.77 -4.74 -7.23
CA ASP A 130 -24.00 -4.39 -8.64
C ASP A 130 -24.24 -5.63 -9.51
N ALA A 131 -23.44 -6.68 -9.33
CA ALA A 131 -23.60 -7.90 -10.12
C ALA A 131 -24.90 -8.65 -9.80
N ILE A 132 -25.32 -8.70 -8.52
CA ILE A 132 -26.60 -9.30 -8.12
C ILE A 132 -27.77 -8.51 -8.70
N GLU A 133 -27.71 -7.17 -8.67
CA GLU A 133 -28.73 -6.30 -9.26
C GLU A 133 -28.84 -6.50 -10.77
N ARG A 134 -27.70 -6.52 -11.48
CA ARG A 134 -27.67 -6.79 -12.94
C ARG A 134 -28.13 -8.19 -13.30
N ALA A 135 -27.83 -9.19 -12.48
CA ALA A 135 -28.29 -10.56 -12.69
C ALA A 135 -29.80 -10.72 -12.46
N GLY A 136 -30.41 -9.84 -11.65
CA GLY A 136 -31.82 -9.92 -11.26
C GLY A 136 -32.17 -11.27 -10.60
N SER A 137 -31.20 -11.91 -9.94
CA SER A 137 -31.32 -13.29 -9.48
C SER A 137 -30.36 -13.58 -8.34
N THR A 138 -30.73 -14.56 -7.51
CA THR A 138 -29.85 -15.16 -6.49
C THR A 138 -29.11 -16.41 -7.02
N ASP A 139 -29.33 -16.78 -8.28
CA ASP A 139 -28.64 -17.91 -8.90
C ASP A 139 -27.15 -17.63 -9.09
N ARG A 140 -26.32 -18.57 -8.62
CA ARG A 140 -24.85 -18.43 -8.63
C ARG A 140 -24.28 -18.27 -10.05
N ALA A 141 -24.81 -19.01 -11.02
CA ALA A 141 -24.29 -18.94 -12.39
C ALA A 141 -24.58 -17.57 -12.99
N LYS A 142 -25.82 -17.07 -12.83
CA LYS A 142 -26.20 -15.73 -13.31
C LYS A 142 -25.37 -14.60 -12.67
N ILE A 143 -25.09 -14.68 -11.37
CA ILE A 143 -24.24 -13.69 -10.68
C ILE A 143 -22.80 -13.78 -11.21
N THR A 144 -22.29 -14.99 -11.44
CA THR A 144 -20.93 -15.19 -11.97
C THR A 144 -20.81 -14.61 -13.37
N ASP A 145 -21.81 -14.81 -14.23
CA ASP A 145 -21.84 -14.22 -15.58
C ASP A 145 -21.87 -12.68 -15.51
N ALA A 146 -22.69 -12.12 -14.62
CA ALA A 146 -22.74 -10.67 -14.41
C ALA A 146 -21.42 -10.09 -13.87
N LEU A 147 -20.71 -10.82 -13.00
CA LEU A 147 -19.36 -10.44 -12.55
C LEU A 147 -18.36 -10.52 -13.70
N ALA A 148 -18.37 -11.59 -14.50
CA ALA A 148 -17.44 -11.79 -15.61
C ALA A 148 -17.57 -10.68 -16.67
N SER A 149 -18.79 -10.18 -16.92
CA SER A 149 -19.06 -9.10 -17.86
C SER A 149 -19.14 -7.71 -17.19
N SER A 150 -18.64 -7.55 -15.96
CA SER A 150 -18.78 -6.31 -15.19
C SER A 150 -18.01 -5.14 -15.83
N THR A 151 -18.59 -3.95 -15.74
CA THR A 151 -17.97 -2.64 -16.04
C THR A 151 -18.15 -1.67 -14.87
N PHE A 152 -18.21 -2.21 -13.64
CA PHE A 152 -18.47 -1.47 -12.42
C PHE A 152 -17.37 -0.43 -12.15
N SER A 153 -17.76 0.81 -11.88
CA SER A 153 -16.84 1.92 -11.63
C SER A 153 -17.13 2.70 -10.35
N ASP A 154 -18.12 2.28 -9.56
CA ASP A 154 -18.53 2.97 -8.32
C ASP A 154 -17.79 2.45 -7.07
N HIS A 155 -16.54 2.04 -7.24
CA HIS A 155 -15.66 1.61 -6.14
C HIS A 155 -15.01 2.82 -5.42
N LEU A 156 -14.40 2.56 -4.27
CA LEU A 156 -13.68 3.59 -3.51
C LEU A 156 -12.25 3.85 -4.02
N MET A 157 -11.79 3.02 -4.95
CA MET A 157 -10.39 2.95 -5.38
C MET A 157 -10.12 3.90 -6.56
N PRO A 158 -8.86 4.33 -6.75
CA PRO A 158 -8.37 5.05 -7.93
C PRO A 158 -8.23 4.12 -9.16
N TYR A 159 -9.19 3.21 -9.34
CA TYR A 159 -9.21 2.22 -10.41
C TYR A 159 -10.01 2.73 -11.60
N GLY A 160 -9.78 2.13 -12.77
CA GLY A 160 -10.72 2.21 -13.88
C GLY A 160 -11.91 1.28 -13.66
N PRO A 161 -12.94 1.37 -14.53
CA PRO A 161 -14.05 0.42 -14.54
C PRO A 161 -13.55 -1.03 -14.57
N THR A 162 -14.25 -1.93 -13.88
CA THR A 162 -13.86 -3.34 -13.87
C THR A 162 -13.85 -3.90 -15.29
N LYS A 163 -12.91 -4.82 -15.52
CA LYS A 163 -12.87 -5.66 -16.71
C LYS A 163 -12.13 -6.93 -16.36
N PHE A 164 -12.80 -8.06 -16.34
CA PHE A 164 -12.18 -9.33 -15.95
C PHE A 164 -11.64 -10.06 -17.18
N ILE A 165 -10.34 -10.35 -17.17
CA ILE A 165 -9.67 -11.21 -18.15
C ILE A 165 -8.90 -12.25 -17.35
N ASP A 166 -9.16 -13.54 -17.60
CA ASP A 166 -8.54 -14.66 -16.88
C ASP A 166 -8.64 -14.53 -15.35
N GLY A 167 -9.77 -14.01 -14.86
CA GLY A 167 -10.02 -13.76 -13.44
C GLY A 167 -9.37 -12.49 -12.87
N GLN A 168 -8.61 -11.74 -13.67
CA GLN A 168 -7.93 -10.51 -13.24
C GLN A 168 -8.70 -9.26 -13.65
N ASN A 169 -8.92 -8.35 -12.69
CA ASN A 169 -9.49 -7.04 -12.97
C ASN A 169 -8.45 -6.12 -13.64
N GLN A 170 -8.61 -5.86 -14.93
CA GLN A 170 -7.74 -4.98 -15.72
C GLN A 170 -7.92 -3.49 -15.40
N GLY A 171 -8.99 -3.12 -14.70
CA GLY A 171 -9.19 -1.76 -14.19
C GLY A 171 -8.38 -1.45 -12.92
N ALA A 172 -7.84 -2.48 -12.24
CA ALA A 172 -7.11 -2.30 -11.00
C ALA A 172 -5.76 -1.59 -11.24
N ALA A 173 -5.47 -0.57 -10.43
CA ALA A 173 -4.24 0.20 -10.52
C ALA A 173 -3.71 0.51 -9.11
N PRO A 174 -2.47 0.14 -8.77
CA PRO A 174 -1.87 0.59 -7.52
C PRO A 174 -1.55 2.09 -7.59
N VAL A 175 -1.36 2.68 -6.43
CA VAL A 175 -0.82 4.04 -6.27
C VAL A 175 0.53 3.99 -5.57
N ASN A 176 1.26 5.08 -5.63
CA ASN A 176 2.38 5.29 -4.72
C ASN A 176 1.90 6.14 -3.55
N THR A 177 2.22 5.69 -2.35
CA THR A 177 2.02 6.43 -1.11
C THR A 177 3.35 6.86 -0.51
N GLN A 178 3.32 7.87 0.35
CA GLN A 178 4.45 8.23 1.19
C GLN A 178 3.96 8.71 2.56
N VAL A 179 4.64 8.29 3.62
CA VAL A 179 4.40 8.82 4.97
C VAL A 179 4.97 10.24 5.06
N LEU A 180 4.10 11.23 5.21
CA LEU A 180 4.45 12.64 5.32
C LEU A 180 3.62 13.29 6.43
N ALA A 181 4.25 14.10 7.27
CA ALA A 181 3.60 14.80 8.38
C ALA A 181 2.76 13.87 9.28
N ASN A 182 3.31 12.69 9.62
CA ASN A 182 2.64 11.65 10.41
C ASN A 182 1.32 11.11 9.81
N ASP A 183 1.16 11.19 8.48
CA ASP A 183 0.03 10.64 7.75
C ASP A 183 0.49 9.96 6.45
N ILE A 184 -0.35 9.13 5.85
CA ILE A 184 -0.07 8.41 4.61
C ILE A 184 -0.70 9.19 3.45
N GLN A 185 0.14 9.78 2.60
CA GLN A 185 -0.27 10.58 1.45
C GLN A 185 -0.16 9.79 0.15
N VAL A 186 -1.12 9.94 -0.75
CA VAL A 186 -0.97 9.48 -2.13
C VAL A 186 -0.08 10.49 -2.86
N ILE A 187 1.02 10.02 -3.45
CA ILE A 187 1.99 10.87 -4.16
C ILE A 187 1.95 10.68 -5.68
N LEU A 188 1.57 9.49 -6.17
CA LEU A 188 1.35 9.21 -7.59
C LEU A 188 0.21 8.19 -7.77
N PRO A 189 -0.51 8.22 -8.91
CA PRO A 189 -0.38 9.18 -10.00
C PRO A 189 -0.93 10.57 -9.63
N ALA A 190 -0.47 11.62 -10.32
CA ALA A 190 -0.79 13.01 -10.00
C ALA A 190 -2.29 13.30 -9.92
N GLN A 191 -3.11 12.61 -10.72
CA GLN A 191 -4.56 12.76 -10.72
C GLN A 191 -5.21 12.41 -9.37
N PHE A 192 -4.61 11.51 -8.58
CA PHE A 192 -5.11 11.10 -7.25
C PHE A 192 -4.21 11.58 -6.11
N ALA A 193 -3.12 12.29 -6.40
CA ALA A 193 -2.17 12.71 -5.39
C ALA A 193 -2.78 13.73 -4.40
N SER A 194 -2.50 13.50 -3.11
CA SER A 194 -2.79 14.41 -2.00
C SER A 194 -1.55 15.17 -1.52
N ALA A 195 -0.35 14.73 -1.90
CA ALA A 195 0.91 15.43 -1.64
C ALA A 195 1.91 15.25 -2.78
N ARG A 196 2.98 16.06 -2.79
CA ARG A 196 4.15 15.84 -3.65
C ARG A 196 5.14 14.89 -2.96
N PRO A 197 5.84 14.03 -3.70
CA PRO A 197 6.85 13.16 -3.12
C PRO A 197 8.01 13.98 -2.54
N VAL A 198 8.56 13.52 -1.41
CA VAL A 198 9.80 14.02 -0.82
C VAL A 198 10.88 12.97 -1.04
N PHE A 199 11.83 13.26 -1.92
CA PHE A 199 13.00 12.43 -2.20
C PHE A 199 14.18 13.32 -2.65
N PRO A 200 15.42 13.10 -2.16
CA PRO A 200 15.79 12.12 -1.13
C PRO A 200 15.19 12.47 0.24
N ILE A 201 15.22 11.52 1.17
CA ILE A 201 14.91 11.76 2.58
C ILE A 201 15.78 12.94 3.08
N PRO A 202 15.17 14.00 3.66
CA PRO A 202 15.93 15.15 4.16
C PRO A 202 16.95 14.75 5.25
N PRO A 203 18.06 15.51 5.38
CA PRO A 203 18.97 15.36 6.52
C PRO A 203 18.24 15.49 7.87
N ALA A 204 18.81 14.84 8.90
CA ALA A 204 18.33 14.93 10.28
C ALA A 204 18.59 16.32 10.89
#